data_AF-A0A7S4AQA2-F1
#
_entry.id   AF-A0A7S4AQA2-F1
#
_cell.length_a   1.000
_cell.length_b   1.000
_cell.length_c   1.000
_cell.angle_alpha   90.00
_cell.angle_beta   90.00
_cell.angle_gamma   90.00
#
_symmetry.space_group_name_H-M   'P 1'
#
loop_
_entity.id
_entity.type
_entity.pdbx_description
1 polymer ?
#
loop_
_entity_poly.entity_id
_entity_poly.type
_entity_poly.pdbx_seq_one_letter_code
_entity_poly.pdbx_strand_id
1 'polypeptide(L)'
;MGAPEDKLPLPKGWIRTFSNSQKRYYYSHSETKHTQWHFPTASEANDPWMAKRRAEGNNHQPSSHHPSKKQRTEKGSRSSAPVASTSAASLLDVDALLDVADTTSVAIIVPFRDLHKEQKRSEHLASFVPHMIKFLGNLQTKERRISDFRIYIVEQSDDGRKFNRGKLLNIGFDVARKHKSKNGQKHDVFIFHDVDLLPSKQLNEAYSKFPTVPHHIARCWDRYSNNPKYFGGIVSFSSSDYKRINGYPNTFWGW
;
A
#
# COMPACT_ATOMS: atom_id res chain seq x y z
N MET A 1 5.72 -1.14 26.57
CA MET A 1 5.77 -0.28 25.37
C MET A 1 6.88 -0.81 24.48
N GLY A 2 6.61 -1.11 23.20
CA GLY A 2 7.66 -1.55 22.27
C GLY A 2 8.57 -0.38 21.90
N ALA A 3 9.84 -0.66 21.59
CA ALA A 3 10.69 0.34 20.97
C ALA A 3 10.12 0.74 19.59
N PRO A 4 10.33 1.98 19.11
CA PRO A 4 10.01 2.34 17.73
C PRO A 4 10.69 1.35 16.76
N GLU A 5 9.99 0.93 15.70
CA GLU A 5 10.54 -0.02 14.70
C GLU A 5 11.89 0.47 14.12
N ASP A 6 12.09 1.80 14.07
CA ASP A 6 13.34 2.45 13.68
C ASP A 6 14.57 2.20 14.58
N LYS A 7 14.38 1.63 15.78
CA LYS A 7 15.44 1.28 16.73
C LYS A 7 15.69 -0.23 16.85
N LEU A 8 14.93 -1.07 16.15
CA LEU A 8 15.18 -2.52 16.14
C LEU A 8 16.38 -2.82 15.22
N PRO A 9 17.33 -3.67 15.65
CA PRO A 9 18.42 -4.09 14.79
C PRO A 9 17.86 -4.87 13.59
N LEU A 10 18.35 -4.53 12.39
CA LEU A 10 17.96 -5.23 11.16
C LEU A 10 18.40 -6.70 11.23
N PRO A 11 17.57 -7.65 10.76
CA PRO A 11 17.99 -9.04 10.64
C PRO A 11 19.17 -9.17 9.67
N LYS A 12 19.99 -10.21 9.85
CA LYS A 12 21.21 -10.44 9.04
C LYS A 12 20.89 -10.40 7.53
N GLY A 13 21.70 -9.67 6.77
CA GLY A 13 21.54 -9.49 5.32
C GLY A 13 20.55 -8.41 4.91
N TRP A 14 19.77 -7.83 5.84
CA TRP A 14 18.84 -6.74 5.53
C TRP A 14 19.48 -5.36 5.76
N ILE A 15 19.21 -4.44 4.84
CA ILE A 15 19.67 -3.05 4.83
C ILE A 15 18.44 -2.14 4.74
N ARG A 16 18.41 -1.06 5.53
CA ARG A 16 17.39 0.00 5.43
C ARG A 16 17.92 1.14 4.56
N THR A 17 17.25 1.40 3.45
CA THR A 17 17.59 2.45 2.47
C THR A 17 16.45 3.47 2.38
N PHE A 18 16.73 4.73 2.03
CA PHE A 18 15.70 5.78 1.88
C PHE A 18 15.35 5.98 0.40
N SER A 19 14.06 5.95 0.05
CA SER A 19 13.53 6.31 -1.28
C SER A 19 13.36 7.82 -1.35
N ASN A 20 14.08 8.49 -2.27
CA ASN A 20 13.98 9.95 -2.41
C ASN A 20 12.70 10.37 -3.12
N SER A 21 12.16 9.52 -4.00
CA SER A 21 10.89 9.74 -4.67
C SER A 21 9.70 9.66 -3.70
N GLN A 22 9.62 8.59 -2.89
CA GLN A 22 8.49 8.37 -1.97
C GLN A 22 8.68 8.95 -0.56
N LYS A 23 9.86 9.51 -0.26
CA LYS A 23 10.21 10.09 1.05
C LYS A 23 9.98 9.12 2.23
N ARG A 24 10.27 7.83 2.02
CA ARG A 24 10.15 6.77 3.03
C ARG A 24 11.31 5.79 2.97
N TYR A 25 11.55 5.07 4.07
CA TYR A 25 12.49 3.96 4.09
C TYR A 25 11.91 2.70 3.43
N TYR A 26 12.79 1.90 2.81
CA TYR A 26 12.56 0.51 2.42
C TYR A 26 13.65 -0.39 2.98
N TYR A 27 13.40 -1.69 2.91
CA TYR A 27 14.30 -2.73 3.34
C TYR A 27 14.69 -3.57 2.13
N SER A 28 16.00 -3.72 1.90
CA SER A 28 16.55 -4.58 0.85
C SER A 28 17.39 -5.69 1.47
N HIS A 29 17.34 -6.89 0.89
CA HIS A 29 18.17 -8.02 1.33
C HIS A 29 19.36 -8.20 0.38
N SER A 30 20.57 -8.10 0.92
CA SER A 30 21.82 -7.91 0.17
C SER A 30 22.15 -9.06 -0.78
N GLU A 31 21.84 -10.30 -0.40
CA GLU A 31 22.12 -11.51 -1.20
C GLU A 31 21.02 -11.79 -2.23
N THR A 32 19.75 -11.69 -1.84
CA THR A 32 18.62 -12.06 -2.71
C THR A 32 18.18 -10.93 -3.64
N LYS A 33 18.59 -9.68 -3.35
CA LYS A 33 18.11 -8.45 -3.99
C LYS A 33 16.59 -8.25 -3.87
N HIS A 34 15.96 -8.91 -2.90
CA HIS A 34 14.55 -8.71 -2.56
C HIS A 34 14.38 -7.35 -1.86
N THR A 35 13.33 -6.62 -2.19
CA THR A 35 12.99 -5.32 -1.58
C THR A 35 11.57 -5.33 -1.04
N GLN A 36 11.34 -4.63 0.07
CA GLN A 36 10.01 -4.49 0.66
C GLN A 36 9.90 -3.22 1.51
N TRP A 37 8.66 -2.76 1.70
CA TRP A 37 8.34 -1.49 2.35
C TRP A 37 8.08 -1.57 3.85
N HIS A 38 7.92 -2.78 4.39
CA HIS A 38 7.77 -3.02 5.83
C HIS A 38 9.02 -3.67 6.40
N PHE A 39 9.25 -3.47 7.70
CA PHE A 39 10.31 -4.14 8.43
C PHE A 39 10.23 -5.67 8.21
N PRO A 40 11.36 -6.39 8.04
CA PRO A 40 11.34 -7.84 7.83
C PRO A 40 10.75 -8.57 9.03
N THR A 41 9.66 -9.29 8.81
CA THR A 41 9.09 -10.17 9.84
C THR A 41 10.06 -11.31 10.14
N ALA A 42 9.93 -11.94 11.32
CA ALA A 42 10.77 -13.10 11.67
C ALA A 42 10.73 -14.23 10.62
N SER A 43 9.59 -14.43 9.93
CA SER A 43 9.49 -15.41 8.83
C SER A 43 10.27 -15.00 7.59
N GLU A 44 10.39 -13.70 7.29
CA GLU A 44 11.09 -13.19 6.10
C GLU A 44 12.59 -13.03 6.36
N ALA A 45 12.96 -12.75 7.61
CA ALA A 45 14.33 -12.80 8.10
C ALA A 45 14.92 -14.22 8.05
N ASN A 46 14.15 -15.23 8.46
CA ASN A 46 14.60 -16.62 8.51
C ASN A 46 14.70 -17.27 7.12
N ASP A 47 13.90 -16.83 6.15
CA ASP A 47 13.97 -17.32 4.76
C ASP A 47 13.76 -16.19 3.73
N PRO A 48 14.81 -15.38 3.46
CA PRO A 48 14.72 -14.27 2.51
C PRO A 48 14.51 -14.74 1.06
N TRP A 49 14.89 -15.97 0.72
CA TRP A 49 14.64 -16.57 -0.59
C TRP A 49 13.17 -16.93 -0.75
N MET A 50 12.50 -17.47 0.27
CA MET A 50 11.05 -17.66 0.25
C MET A 50 10.26 -16.36 0.41
N ALA A 51 10.77 -15.34 1.11
CA ALA A 51 10.18 -14.01 1.08
C ALA A 51 10.16 -13.47 -0.37
N LYS A 52 11.30 -13.52 -1.06
CA LYS A 52 11.42 -13.18 -2.49
C LYS A 52 10.47 -14.00 -3.36
N ARG A 53 10.51 -15.34 -3.26
CA ARG A 53 9.59 -16.23 -4.02
C ARG A 53 8.12 -16.06 -3.66
N ARG A 54 7.75 -15.51 -2.50
CA ARG A 54 6.35 -15.17 -2.16
C ARG A 54 5.93 -13.83 -2.78
N ALA A 55 6.85 -12.87 -2.88
CA ALA A 55 6.62 -11.63 -3.62
C ALA A 55 6.49 -11.90 -5.13
N GLU A 56 7.41 -12.70 -5.70
CA GLU A 56 7.46 -13.09 -7.11
C GLU A 56 6.42 -14.19 -7.47
N GLY A 57 6.13 -15.12 -6.56
CA GLY A 57 5.18 -16.22 -6.78
C GLY A 57 3.71 -15.81 -6.68
N ASN A 58 3.40 -14.72 -5.97
CA ASN A 58 2.12 -14.02 -6.10
C ASN A 58 1.90 -13.39 -7.49
N ASN A 59 2.85 -13.55 -8.41
CA ASN A 59 2.69 -13.21 -9.81
C ASN A 59 2.21 -14.38 -10.69
N HIS A 60 2.44 -15.66 -10.34
CA HIS A 60 1.93 -16.82 -11.10
C HIS A 60 1.78 -18.12 -10.27
N GLN A 61 0.54 -18.60 -10.06
CA GLN A 61 0.01 -19.94 -10.40
C GLN A 61 -1.19 -20.38 -9.52
N PRO A 62 -2.12 -21.21 -10.06
CA PRO A 62 -3.05 -22.02 -9.27
C PRO A 62 -2.37 -23.30 -8.73
N SER A 63 -3.04 -23.98 -7.80
CA SER A 63 -2.53 -25.16 -7.09
C SER A 63 -2.30 -26.40 -7.97
N SER A 64 -1.19 -27.12 -7.76
CA SER A 64 -1.21 -28.43 -7.05
C SER A 64 0.11 -29.23 -7.11
N HIS A 65 0.30 -30.05 -6.07
CA HIS A 65 1.08 -31.28 -5.97
C HIS A 65 2.64 -31.30 -5.97
N HIS A 66 3.14 -32.04 -4.98
CA HIS A 66 4.47 -32.64 -4.84
C HIS A 66 4.67 -33.76 -5.90
N PRO A 67 5.91 -34.07 -6.32
CA PRO A 67 6.72 -35.00 -5.52
C PRO A 67 8.23 -34.71 -5.37
N SER A 68 8.76 -35.42 -4.38
CA SER A 68 10.11 -35.53 -3.83
C SER A 68 11.31 -35.73 -4.78
N LYS A 69 12.44 -35.15 -4.34
CA LYS A 69 13.84 -35.65 -4.34
C LYS A 69 14.35 -36.52 -5.51
N LYS A 70 15.48 -36.10 -6.09
CA LYS A 70 16.69 -36.95 -6.20
C LYS A 70 17.98 -36.11 -6.34
N GLN A 71 19.03 -36.47 -5.60
CA GLN A 71 20.39 -35.97 -5.80
C GLN A 71 21.05 -36.70 -6.96
N ARG A 72 21.98 -36.05 -7.67
CA ARG A 72 23.14 -36.70 -8.29
C ARG A 72 24.30 -35.71 -8.40
N THR A 73 25.52 -36.21 -8.27
CA THR A 73 26.79 -35.48 -8.12
C THR A 73 27.70 -35.63 -9.36
N GLU A 74 28.80 -34.86 -9.36
CA GLU A 74 30.04 -35.04 -10.17
C GLU A 74 30.04 -34.54 -11.64
N LYS A 75 31.15 -34.05 -12.24
CA LYS A 75 32.36 -33.34 -11.76
C LYS A 75 33.19 -32.82 -12.97
N GLY A 76 33.98 -31.75 -12.78
CA GLY A 76 35.14 -31.38 -13.63
C GLY A 76 34.85 -30.46 -14.84
N SER A 77 35.81 -29.68 -15.39
CA SER A 77 37.15 -29.27 -14.87
C SER A 77 37.81 -28.22 -15.78
N ARG A 78 38.39 -27.13 -15.23
CA ARG A 78 39.39 -26.18 -15.84
C ARG A 78 38.95 -25.50 -17.18
N SER A 79 39.38 -24.31 -17.60
CA SER A 79 40.01 -23.09 -17.04
C SER A 79 39.49 -21.92 -17.93
N SER A 80 39.94 -20.65 -17.95
CA SER A 80 41.02 -19.88 -17.31
C SER A 80 40.64 -18.38 -17.37
N ALA A 81 41.26 -17.51 -16.56
CA ALA A 81 41.08 -16.05 -16.69
C ALA A 81 41.97 -15.46 -17.81
N PRO A 82 41.65 -14.24 -18.28
CA PRO A 82 42.54 -13.14 -17.91
C PRO A 82 41.81 -11.91 -17.34
N VAL A 83 42.62 -11.02 -16.75
CA VAL A 83 42.21 -9.79 -16.08
C VAL A 83 41.84 -8.70 -17.08
N ALA A 84 40.73 -7.99 -16.84
CA ALA A 84 40.49 -6.66 -17.38
C ALA A 84 39.91 -5.77 -16.28
N SER A 85 40.65 -4.73 -15.90
CA SER A 85 40.18 -3.68 -15.00
C SER A 85 39.34 -2.68 -15.78
N THR A 86 38.06 -2.52 -15.44
CA THR A 86 37.22 -1.50 -16.06
C THR A 86 36.30 -0.83 -15.05
N SER A 87 36.51 0.49 -14.91
CA SER A 87 35.49 1.50 -14.65
C SER A 87 34.61 1.36 -13.41
N ALA A 88 34.90 2.20 -12.40
CA ALA A 88 33.99 2.50 -11.29
C ALA A 88 32.82 3.43 -11.71
N ALA A 89 32.18 3.15 -12.86
CA ALA A 89 31.04 3.90 -13.37
C ALA A 89 29.87 2.95 -13.71
N SER A 90 28.97 2.77 -12.74
CA SER A 90 27.57 2.34 -12.95
C SER A 90 26.71 2.38 -11.68
N LEU A 91 27.32 2.33 -10.48
CA LEU A 91 26.58 2.37 -9.21
C LEU A 91 25.73 3.64 -9.01
N LEU A 92 26.07 4.75 -9.67
CA LEU A 92 25.33 6.02 -9.59
C LEU A 92 24.05 6.06 -10.43
N ASP A 93 23.82 5.10 -11.33
CA ASP A 93 22.65 5.09 -12.23
C ASP A 93 21.58 4.06 -11.81
N VAL A 94 21.94 3.06 -11.00
CA VAL A 94 20.97 2.08 -10.48
C VAL A 94 20.00 2.73 -9.49
N ASP A 95 20.51 3.53 -8.55
CA ASP A 95 19.66 4.27 -7.60
C ASP A 95 18.81 5.33 -8.31
N ALA A 96 19.30 5.93 -9.40
CA ALA A 96 18.53 6.85 -10.24
C ALA A 96 17.42 6.14 -11.02
N LEU A 97 17.69 4.98 -11.63
CA LEU A 97 16.66 4.13 -12.25
C LEU A 97 15.62 3.63 -11.24
N LEU A 98 16.03 3.33 -10.01
CA LEU A 98 15.15 2.88 -8.93
C LEU A 98 14.30 4.03 -8.37
N ASP A 99 14.86 5.23 -8.20
CA ASP A 99 14.10 6.45 -7.84
C ASP A 99 13.05 6.82 -8.92
N VAL A 100 13.28 6.44 -10.19
CA VAL A 100 12.30 6.60 -11.30
C VAL A 100 11.21 5.52 -11.29
N ALA A 101 11.47 4.33 -10.76
CA ALA A 101 10.56 3.19 -10.80
C ALA A 101 9.53 3.16 -9.65
N ASP A 102 9.69 4.00 -8.63
CA ASP A 102 9.03 3.83 -7.34
C ASP A 102 7.96 4.91 -7.08
N THR A 103 6.71 4.62 -7.42
CA THR A 103 5.63 5.62 -7.47
C THR A 103 4.40 5.15 -6.70
N THR A 104 3.90 5.99 -5.77
CA THR A 104 2.78 5.63 -4.88
C THR A 104 1.50 5.33 -5.66
N SER A 105 0.91 4.13 -5.48
CA SER A 105 -0.41 3.78 -6.01
C SER A 105 -1.48 3.88 -4.91
N VAL A 106 -2.60 4.58 -5.17
CA VAL A 106 -3.60 4.97 -4.15
C VAL A 106 -5.00 4.37 -4.40
N ALA A 107 -5.50 3.61 -3.42
CA ALA A 107 -6.90 3.17 -3.38
C ALA A 107 -7.74 4.10 -2.49
N ILE A 108 -8.73 4.78 -3.05
CA ILE A 108 -9.78 5.46 -2.27
C ILE A 108 -10.93 4.47 -2.07
N ILE A 109 -11.33 4.23 -0.83
CA ILE A 109 -12.41 3.29 -0.47
C ILE A 109 -13.53 4.07 0.21
N VAL A 110 -14.69 4.11 -0.45
CA VAL A 110 -15.85 4.90 -0.04
C VAL A 110 -16.98 3.94 0.36
N PRO A 111 -17.41 3.90 1.62
CA PRO A 111 -18.56 3.10 2.04
C PRO A 111 -19.83 3.88 1.66
N PHE A 112 -20.74 3.27 0.91
CA PHE A 112 -21.88 3.97 0.32
C PHE A 112 -23.20 3.25 0.55
N ARG A 113 -24.28 4.02 0.77
CA ARG A 113 -25.68 3.60 0.63
C ARG A 113 -26.57 4.84 0.75
N ASP A 114 -27.57 4.98 -0.11
CA ASP A 114 -28.50 6.13 -0.11
C ASP A 114 -29.93 5.73 0.27
N LEU A 115 -30.18 5.57 1.58
CA LEU A 115 -31.52 5.26 2.13
C LEU A 115 -32.05 6.31 3.11
N HIS A 116 -31.24 7.33 3.45
CA HIS A 116 -31.59 8.30 4.49
C HIS A 116 -32.10 9.58 3.84
N LYS A 117 -33.42 9.84 3.88
CA LYS A 117 -34.08 10.95 3.17
C LYS A 117 -33.41 12.31 3.33
N GLU A 118 -32.84 12.60 4.51
CA GLU A 118 -32.13 13.85 4.81
C GLU A 118 -30.64 13.84 4.44
N GLN A 119 -29.98 12.67 4.40
CA GLN A 119 -28.57 12.57 4.01
C GLN A 119 -28.54 12.13 2.55
N LYS A 120 -28.57 13.10 1.65
CA LYS A 120 -28.62 12.89 0.20
C LYS A 120 -27.31 12.31 -0.36
N ARG A 121 -27.03 11.03 -0.10
CA ARG A 121 -25.73 10.42 -0.41
C ARG A 121 -25.51 10.33 -1.92
N SER A 122 -26.55 10.18 -2.75
CA SER A 122 -26.40 10.24 -4.21
C SER A 122 -25.97 11.63 -4.72
N GLU A 123 -26.49 12.73 -4.16
CA GLU A 123 -26.03 14.09 -4.51
C GLU A 123 -24.56 14.31 -4.09
N HIS A 124 -24.16 13.79 -2.91
CA HIS A 124 -22.77 13.77 -2.49
C HIS A 124 -21.89 12.95 -3.45
N LEU A 125 -22.32 11.74 -3.84
CA LEU A 125 -21.56 10.86 -4.74
C LEU A 125 -21.37 11.48 -6.14
N ALA A 126 -22.43 12.10 -6.67
CA ALA A 126 -22.41 12.81 -7.94
C ALA A 126 -21.41 13.98 -7.94
N SER A 127 -21.21 14.63 -6.78
CA SER A 127 -20.21 15.67 -6.59
C SER A 127 -18.80 15.09 -6.35
N PHE A 128 -18.72 14.02 -5.57
CA PHE A 128 -17.49 13.38 -5.10
C PHE A 128 -16.67 12.78 -6.23
N VAL A 129 -17.27 11.94 -7.09
CA VAL A 129 -16.56 11.21 -8.14
C VAL A 129 -15.82 12.15 -9.10
N PRO A 130 -16.44 13.16 -9.75
CA PRO A 130 -15.73 14.07 -10.64
C PRO A 130 -14.69 14.94 -9.90
N HIS A 131 -14.97 15.36 -8.66
CA HIS A 131 -14.01 16.10 -7.85
C HIS A 131 -12.76 15.28 -7.55
N MET A 132 -12.92 14.04 -7.10
CA MET A 132 -11.80 13.15 -6.76
C MET A 132 -11.01 12.70 -7.98
N ILE A 133 -11.67 12.43 -9.12
CA ILE A 133 -10.97 12.16 -10.38
C ILE A 133 -10.10 13.35 -10.79
N LYS A 134 -10.63 14.58 -10.70
CA LYS A 134 -9.86 15.81 -10.99
C LYS A 134 -8.70 16.01 -10.00
N PHE A 135 -8.95 15.82 -8.72
CA PHE A 135 -7.96 16.00 -7.64
C PHE A 135 -6.80 15.00 -7.78
N LEU A 136 -7.10 13.69 -7.78
CA LEU A 136 -6.09 12.64 -7.90
C LEU A 136 -5.43 12.63 -9.28
N GLY A 137 -6.18 12.95 -10.35
CA GLY A 137 -5.63 13.13 -11.69
C GLY A 137 -4.59 14.25 -11.77
N ASN A 138 -4.76 15.37 -11.04
CA ASN A 138 -3.72 16.39 -10.91
C ASN A 138 -2.49 15.87 -10.13
N LEU A 139 -2.69 15.13 -9.03
CA LEU A 139 -1.58 14.51 -8.29
C LEU A 139 -0.77 13.54 -9.16
N GLN A 140 -1.45 12.77 -10.01
CA GLN A 140 -0.84 11.81 -10.92
C GLN A 140 -0.10 12.51 -12.08
N THR A 141 -0.79 13.37 -12.82
CA THR A 141 -0.31 13.85 -14.13
C THR A 141 0.47 15.16 -14.07
N LYS A 142 0.11 16.08 -13.17
CA LYS A 142 0.72 17.43 -13.09
C LYS A 142 1.77 17.51 -12.01
N GLU A 143 1.44 17.01 -10.82
CA GLU A 143 2.34 17.08 -9.66
C GLU A 143 3.25 15.85 -9.56
N ARG A 144 2.94 14.76 -10.28
CA ARG A 144 3.70 13.50 -10.33
C ARG A 144 4.00 12.92 -8.93
N ARG A 145 3.04 13.05 -8.02
CA ARG A 145 3.13 12.62 -6.61
C ARG A 145 2.60 11.20 -6.37
N ILE A 146 1.86 10.64 -7.33
CA ILE A 146 1.32 9.28 -7.35
C ILE A 146 1.45 8.72 -8.78
N SER A 147 1.61 7.41 -8.97
CA SER A 147 1.60 6.79 -10.31
C SER A 147 0.21 6.49 -10.83
N ASP A 148 -0.67 6.05 -9.93
CA ASP A 148 -1.97 5.49 -10.27
C ASP A 148 -2.91 5.66 -9.09
N PHE A 149 -4.20 5.71 -9.37
CA PHE A 149 -5.23 5.70 -8.34
C PHE A 149 -6.47 4.97 -8.81
N ARG A 150 -7.24 4.44 -7.85
CA ARG A 150 -8.56 3.90 -8.12
C ARG A 150 -9.52 4.21 -7.00
N ILE A 151 -10.73 4.63 -7.37
CA ILE A 151 -11.83 4.90 -6.46
C ILE A 151 -12.73 3.68 -6.43
N TYR A 152 -13.00 3.17 -5.23
CA TYR A 152 -13.86 2.02 -4.97
C TYR A 152 -15.07 2.51 -4.17
N ILE A 153 -16.21 2.65 -4.85
CA ILE A 153 -17.49 2.88 -4.18
C ILE A 153 -18.01 1.51 -3.75
N VAL A 154 -18.10 1.29 -2.43
CA VAL A 154 -18.53 0.02 -1.84
C VAL A 154 -19.94 0.20 -1.32
N GLU A 155 -20.90 -0.12 -2.19
CA GLU A 155 -22.32 0.01 -1.89
C GLU A 155 -22.81 -1.14 -1.01
N GLN A 156 -23.52 -0.82 0.07
CA GLN A 156 -24.35 -1.79 0.78
C GLN A 156 -25.72 -1.85 0.11
N SER A 157 -26.16 -3.05 -0.27
CA SER A 157 -27.52 -3.29 -0.76
C SER A 157 -28.58 -2.88 0.28
N ASP A 158 -29.80 -2.63 -0.18
CA ASP A 158 -30.96 -2.54 0.72
C ASP A 158 -31.41 -3.95 1.13
N ASP A 159 -30.70 -4.52 2.11
CA ASP A 159 -30.98 -5.82 2.72
C ASP A 159 -31.81 -5.72 4.01
N GLY A 160 -32.47 -4.57 4.23
CA GLY A 160 -33.19 -4.24 5.46
C GLY A 160 -32.32 -4.06 6.71
N ARG A 161 -31.00 -4.27 6.63
CA ARG A 161 -30.08 -4.06 7.76
C ARG A 161 -29.68 -2.59 7.87
N LYS A 162 -29.28 -2.17 9.07
CA LYS A 162 -28.61 -0.87 9.29
C LYS A 162 -27.33 -0.77 8.44
N PHE A 163 -26.85 0.45 8.24
CA PHE A 163 -25.57 0.66 7.55
C PHE A 163 -24.41 0.06 8.35
N ASN A 164 -23.38 -0.46 7.69
CA ASN A 164 -22.20 -1.01 8.35
C ASN A 164 -20.92 -0.48 7.69
N ARG A 165 -20.54 0.73 8.08
CA ARG A 165 -19.37 1.44 7.55
C ARG A 165 -18.11 0.57 7.63
N GLY A 166 -17.81 0.00 8.79
CA GLY A 166 -16.60 -0.80 9.02
C GLY A 166 -16.50 -2.02 8.10
N LYS A 167 -17.60 -2.75 7.91
CA LYS A 167 -17.64 -3.92 7.03
C LYS A 167 -17.46 -3.55 5.56
N LEU A 168 -18.02 -2.43 5.10
CA LEU A 168 -17.83 -1.96 3.71
C LEU A 168 -16.38 -1.52 3.46
N LEU A 169 -15.75 -0.84 4.42
CA LEU A 169 -14.33 -0.47 4.32
C LEU A 169 -13.42 -1.71 4.26
N ASN A 170 -13.73 -2.76 5.04
CA ASN A 170 -13.05 -4.06 4.95
C ASN A 170 -13.23 -4.72 3.58
N ILE A 171 -14.45 -4.78 3.05
CA ILE A 171 -14.74 -5.34 1.72
C ILE A 171 -13.96 -4.57 0.64
N GLY A 172 -13.98 -3.23 0.70
CA GLY A 172 -13.23 -2.37 -0.20
C GLY A 172 -11.72 -2.60 -0.15
N PHE A 173 -11.14 -2.76 1.04
CA PHE A 173 -9.73 -3.11 1.21
C PHE A 173 -9.39 -4.47 0.58
N ASP A 174 -10.25 -5.47 0.80
CA ASP A 174 -10.08 -6.82 0.29
C ASP A 174 -10.20 -6.92 -1.24
N VAL A 175 -11.02 -6.06 -1.86
CA VAL A 175 -11.08 -5.88 -3.32
C VAL A 175 -9.87 -5.11 -3.83
N ALA A 176 -9.57 -3.94 -3.25
CA ALA A 176 -8.52 -3.05 -3.70
C ALA A 176 -7.13 -3.69 -3.64
N ARG A 177 -6.79 -4.42 -2.56
CA ARG A 177 -5.48 -5.08 -2.40
C ARG A 177 -5.21 -6.22 -3.39
N LYS A 178 -6.25 -6.74 -4.04
CA LYS A 178 -6.17 -7.80 -5.06
C LYS A 178 -6.03 -7.21 -6.47
N HIS A 179 -6.40 -5.94 -6.66
CA HIS A 179 -6.24 -5.26 -7.93
C HIS A 179 -4.76 -5.04 -8.26
N LYS A 180 -4.39 -5.37 -9.49
CA LYS A 180 -3.10 -4.99 -10.10
C LYS A 180 -3.37 -3.90 -11.14
N SER A 181 -2.59 -2.83 -11.12
CA SER A 181 -2.54 -1.81 -12.17
C SER A 181 -1.99 -2.38 -13.49
N LYS A 182 -1.94 -1.55 -14.55
CA LYS A 182 -1.46 -1.96 -15.88
C LYS A 182 -0.01 -2.49 -15.90
N ASN A 183 0.84 -2.01 -14.99
CA ASN A 183 2.23 -2.47 -14.81
C ASN A 183 2.38 -3.59 -13.76
N GLY A 184 1.27 -4.18 -13.28
CA GLY A 184 1.27 -5.26 -12.29
C GLY A 184 1.42 -4.80 -10.83
N GLN A 185 1.61 -3.50 -10.58
CA GLN A 185 1.75 -2.91 -9.25
C GLN A 185 0.44 -3.04 -8.45
N LYS A 186 0.55 -3.12 -7.12
CA LYS A 186 -0.58 -3.11 -6.19
C LYS A 186 -0.69 -1.73 -5.54
N HIS A 187 -1.88 -1.39 -5.05
CA HIS A 187 -2.07 -0.19 -4.23
C HIS A 187 -1.22 -0.26 -2.96
N ASP A 188 -0.44 0.79 -2.71
CA ASP A 188 0.44 0.94 -1.55
C ASP A 188 -0.29 1.64 -0.39
N VAL A 189 -1.16 2.60 -0.74
CA VAL A 189 -1.88 3.49 0.18
C VAL A 189 -3.38 3.26 0.05
N PHE A 190 -4.05 3.11 1.19
CA PHE A 190 -5.49 2.86 1.28
C PHE A 190 -6.13 3.99 2.08
N ILE A 191 -6.94 4.82 1.42
CA ILE A 191 -7.63 5.96 2.03
C ILE A 191 -9.10 5.62 2.16
N PHE A 192 -9.53 5.35 3.39
CA PHE A 192 -10.94 5.13 3.74
C PHE A 192 -11.62 6.48 3.90
N HIS A 193 -12.72 6.71 3.18
CA HIS A 193 -13.17 8.06 2.86
C HIS A 193 -14.69 8.19 2.89
N ASP A 194 -15.23 9.13 3.66
CA ASP A 194 -16.66 9.48 3.61
C ASP A 194 -16.96 10.31 2.34
N VAL A 195 -18.10 10.02 1.69
CA VAL A 195 -18.46 10.57 0.36
C VAL A 195 -18.79 12.06 0.34
N ASP A 196 -19.05 12.66 1.51
CA ASP A 196 -19.44 14.06 1.69
C ASP A 196 -18.26 15.01 1.99
N LEU A 197 -17.02 14.51 1.95
CA LEU A 197 -15.81 15.29 2.19
C LEU A 197 -15.05 15.48 0.88
N LEU A 198 -14.80 16.73 0.48
CA LEU A 198 -14.12 17.07 -0.77
C LEU A 198 -12.76 17.73 -0.47
N PRO A 199 -11.61 17.10 -0.78
CA PRO A 199 -10.31 17.65 -0.45
C PRO A 199 -9.94 18.86 -1.31
N SER A 200 -9.29 19.83 -0.69
CA SER A 200 -8.68 20.99 -1.35
C SER A 200 -7.19 20.74 -1.65
N LYS A 201 -6.55 21.63 -2.42
CA LYS A 201 -5.12 21.52 -2.79
C LYS A 201 -4.17 21.42 -1.59
N GLN A 202 -4.55 21.98 -0.44
CA GLN A 202 -3.77 21.88 0.80
C GLN A 202 -3.58 20.43 1.27
N LEU A 203 -4.45 19.49 0.85
CA LEU A 203 -4.36 18.07 1.20
C LEU A 203 -3.56 17.22 0.21
N ASN A 204 -2.93 17.82 -0.80
CA ASN A 204 -2.14 17.08 -1.81
C ASN A 204 -1.07 16.16 -1.18
N GLU A 205 -0.37 16.60 -0.12
CA GLU A 205 0.58 15.74 0.58
C GLU A 205 -0.13 14.59 1.31
N ALA A 206 -1.23 14.87 2.01
CA ALA A 206 -1.95 13.88 2.81
C ALA A 206 -2.50 12.70 1.97
N TYR A 207 -2.85 12.95 0.70
CA TYR A 207 -3.35 11.93 -0.23
C TYR A 207 -2.25 11.24 -1.08
N SER A 208 -1.05 11.82 -1.18
CA SER A 208 0.05 11.25 -1.99
C SER A 208 1.14 10.57 -1.17
N LYS A 209 1.22 10.86 0.12
CA LYS A 209 2.27 10.37 1.02
C LYS A 209 1.94 8.96 1.50
N PHE A 210 2.94 8.08 1.49
CA PHE A 210 2.80 6.79 2.13
C PHE A 210 2.72 6.96 3.67
N PRO A 211 1.67 6.46 4.33
CA PRO A 211 1.53 6.54 5.79
C PRO A 211 2.49 5.54 6.47
N THR A 212 3.51 6.07 7.16
CA THR A 212 4.35 5.29 8.08
C THR A 212 3.67 5.02 9.42
N VAL A 213 2.61 5.78 9.73
CA VAL A 213 1.61 5.53 10.76
C VAL A 213 0.23 5.88 10.19
N PRO A 214 -0.87 5.29 10.69
CA PRO A 214 -2.22 5.63 10.23
C PRO A 214 -2.51 7.13 10.36
N HIS A 215 -2.89 7.78 9.27
CA HIS A 215 -3.01 9.23 9.17
C HIS A 215 -4.48 9.67 9.09
N HIS A 216 -4.96 10.37 10.11
CA HIS A 216 -6.32 10.92 10.19
C HIS A 216 -6.40 12.24 9.40
N ILE A 217 -6.61 12.14 8.09
CA ILE A 217 -6.69 13.28 7.16
C ILE A 217 -7.88 14.18 7.50
N ALA A 218 -9.03 13.62 7.88
CA ALA A 218 -10.23 14.40 8.14
C ALA A 218 -10.14 15.35 9.34
N ARG A 219 -9.05 15.30 10.12
CA ARG A 219 -8.77 16.20 11.23
C ARG A 219 -8.85 17.69 10.89
N CYS A 220 -8.66 18.07 9.62
CA CYS A 220 -8.75 19.45 9.14
C CYS A 220 -10.17 19.96 8.87
N TRP A 221 -11.22 19.14 9.05
CA TRP A 221 -12.61 19.61 9.07
C TRP A 221 -13.10 19.76 10.51
N ASP A 222 -13.80 20.85 10.82
CA ASP A 222 -14.21 21.22 12.20
C ASP A 222 -15.03 20.15 12.92
N ARG A 223 -15.85 19.38 12.17
CA ARG A 223 -16.60 18.23 12.70
C ARG A 223 -15.69 17.20 13.42
N TYR A 224 -14.41 17.13 13.05
CA TYR A 224 -13.47 16.10 13.49
C TYR A 224 -12.25 16.66 14.24
N SER A 225 -12.19 17.97 14.48
CA SER A 225 -11.07 18.66 15.15
C SER A 225 -11.16 18.67 16.69
N ASN A 226 -12.37 18.69 17.25
CA ASN A 226 -12.56 18.93 18.69
C ASN A 226 -12.16 17.76 19.61
N ASN A 227 -12.34 16.50 19.19
CA ASN A 227 -11.99 15.33 20.00
C ASN A 227 -10.66 14.72 19.51
N PRO A 228 -9.55 14.75 20.28
CA PRO A 228 -8.26 14.19 19.84
C PRO A 228 -8.24 12.66 19.72
N LYS A 229 -9.23 11.95 20.29
CA LYS A 229 -9.40 10.50 20.13
C LYS A 229 -10.31 10.12 18.95
N TYR A 230 -10.91 11.09 18.26
CA TYR A 230 -11.75 10.80 17.10
C TYR A 230 -10.89 10.41 15.89
N PHE A 231 -11.32 9.35 15.20
CA PHE A 231 -10.58 8.73 14.11
C PHE A 231 -11.56 8.17 13.07
N GLY A 232 -12.03 9.03 12.17
CA GLY A 232 -13.09 8.76 11.20
C GLY A 232 -13.05 9.76 10.05
N GLY A 233 -14.13 9.89 9.26
CA GLY A 233 -14.12 10.78 8.10
C GLY A 233 -13.24 10.24 6.96
N ILE A 234 -11.96 10.61 7.02
CA ILE A 234 -10.92 10.26 6.05
C ILE A 234 -9.69 9.79 6.80
N VAL A 235 -9.26 8.56 6.54
CA VAL A 235 -8.09 7.96 7.17
C VAL A 235 -7.26 7.20 6.15
N SER A 236 -5.96 7.48 6.10
CA SER A 236 -4.98 6.80 5.25
C SER A 236 -4.21 5.74 6.04
N PHE A 237 -4.08 4.54 5.46
CA PHE A 237 -3.36 3.39 6.00
C PHE A 237 -2.42 2.77 4.96
N SER A 238 -1.34 2.15 5.44
CA SER A 238 -0.56 1.22 4.64
C SER A 238 -1.25 -0.16 4.61
N SER A 239 -0.99 -0.97 3.59
CA SER A 239 -1.52 -2.34 3.54
C SER A 239 -1.08 -3.19 4.74
N SER A 240 0.12 -2.94 5.28
CA SER A 240 0.68 -3.60 6.46
C SER A 240 -0.05 -3.19 7.74
N ASP A 241 -0.23 -1.89 7.99
CA ASP A 241 -0.89 -1.40 9.20
C ASP A 241 -2.33 -1.88 9.30
N TYR A 242 -3.07 -1.80 8.19
CA TYR A 242 -4.46 -2.20 8.17
C TYR A 242 -4.65 -3.71 8.44
N LYS A 243 -3.75 -4.55 7.93
CA LYS A 243 -3.70 -5.98 8.25
C LYS A 243 -3.29 -6.22 9.70
N ARG A 244 -2.31 -5.46 10.21
CA ARG A 244 -1.78 -5.57 11.59
C ARG A 244 -2.86 -5.29 12.64
N ILE A 245 -3.82 -4.40 12.35
CA ILE A 245 -4.98 -4.15 13.23
C ILE A 245 -6.21 -5.05 12.95
N ASN A 246 -6.12 -5.98 12.00
CA ASN A 246 -7.24 -6.81 11.52
C ASN A 246 -8.44 -5.99 10.95
N GLY A 247 -8.17 -4.84 10.33
CA GLY A 247 -9.17 -3.95 9.74
C GLY A 247 -10.12 -3.28 10.74
N TYR A 248 -11.29 -2.84 10.25
CA TYR A 248 -12.36 -2.30 11.11
C TYR A 248 -13.19 -3.43 11.73
N PRO A 249 -13.83 -3.20 12.89
CA PRO A 249 -14.78 -4.16 13.45
C PRO A 249 -16.04 -4.29 12.57
N ASN A 250 -16.45 -5.53 12.29
CA ASN A 250 -17.58 -5.85 11.41
C ASN A 250 -18.96 -5.82 12.12
N THR A 251 -18.99 -5.60 13.44
CA THR A 251 -20.17 -5.77 14.30
C THR A 251 -20.94 -4.48 14.60
N PHE A 252 -20.45 -3.32 14.14
CA PHE A 252 -21.11 -2.03 14.35
C PHE A 252 -22.15 -1.79 13.25
N TRP A 253 -23.42 -1.75 13.65
CA TRP A 253 -24.58 -1.62 12.77
C TRP A 253 -25.31 -0.30 13.08
N GLY A 254 -25.01 0.72 12.27
CA GLY A 254 -25.41 2.11 12.47
C GLY A 254 -24.47 3.07 11.73
N TRP A 255 -24.74 4.36 11.92
CA TRP A 255 -23.79 5.44 11.62
C TRP A 255 -22.97 5.76 12.87
#